data_AF-A0A3B8IWE3-F1
#
_entry.id   AF-A0A3B8IWE3-F1
#
_cell.length_a   1.000
_cell.length_b   1.000
_cell.length_c   1.000
_cell.angle_alpha   90.00
_cell.angle_beta   90.00
_cell.angle_gamma   90.00
#
_symmetry.space_group_name_H-M   'P 1'
#
loop_
_entity.id
_entity.type
_entity.pdbx_description
1 polymer ?
#
loop_
_entity_poly.entity_id
_entity_poly.type
_entity_poly.pdbx_seq_one_letter_code
_entity_poly.pdbx_strand_id
1 'polypeptide(L)' 'GGDYDGTYIQDFEYVQGLGDLDECNGRFGKTPEYPEGTYYYVLTADFPVIPACFVGTPSEDFQIGN' A
#
# COMPACT_ATOMS: atom_id res chain seq x y z
N GLY A 1 -24.46 1.63 12.33
CA GLY A 1 -23.35 1.62 11.36
C GLY A 1 -23.87 0.98 10.08
N GLY A 2 -23.32 1.38 8.93
CA GLY A 2 -23.54 0.68 7.66
C GLY A 2 -22.67 -0.57 7.56
N ASP A 3 -22.73 -1.25 6.42
CA ASP A 3 -21.89 -2.41 6.14
C ASP A 3 -20.44 -1.99 5.91
N TYR A 4 -19.49 -2.76 6.43
CA TYR A 4 -18.04 -2.55 6.25
C TYR A 4 -17.63 -3.15 4.89
N ASP A 5 -18.04 -2.49 3.81
CA ASP A 5 -17.85 -2.98 2.44
C ASP A 5 -16.56 -2.49 1.77
N GLY A 6 -15.75 -1.70 2.49
CA GLY A 6 -14.48 -1.19 1.96
C GLY A 6 -14.60 0.10 1.17
N THR A 7 -15.81 0.69 1.10
CA THR A 7 -16.04 1.99 0.45
C THR A 7 -15.27 3.11 1.16
N TYR A 8 -15.11 3.03 2.48
CA TYR A 8 -14.41 4.03 3.27
C TYR A 8 -13.09 3.48 3.84
N ILE A 9 -12.07 4.34 3.93
CA ILE A 9 -10.78 3.99 4.59
C ILE A 9 -11.02 3.50 6.02
N GLN A 10 -12.03 4.04 6.70
CA GLN A 10 -12.39 3.67 8.07
C GLN A 10 -12.92 2.24 8.20
N ASP A 11 -13.24 1.58 7.08
CA ASP A 11 -13.65 0.18 7.07
C ASP A 11 -12.45 -0.79 7.13
N PHE A 12 -11.24 -0.27 6.97
CA PHE A 12 -9.99 -1.03 7.00
C PHE A 12 -9.16 -0.71 8.25
N GLU A 13 -8.77 -1.76 8.97
CA GLU A 13 -7.79 -1.70 10.04
C GLU A 13 -6.64 -2.66 9.72
N TYR A 14 -5.41 -2.15 9.74
CA TYR A 14 -4.24 -3.00 9.64
C TYR A 14 -4.01 -3.75 10.95
N VAL A 15 -3.89 -5.08 10.85
CA VAL A 15 -3.54 -5.96 11.97
C VAL A 15 -2.24 -6.68 11.64
N GLN A 16 -1.20 -6.38 12.43
CA GLN A 16 0.13 -6.97 12.23
C GLN A 16 0.08 -8.51 12.27
N GLY A 17 0.61 -9.14 11.22
CA GLY A 17 0.70 -10.60 11.11
C GLY A 17 -0.58 -11.32 10.71
N LEU A 18 -1.67 -10.59 10.41
CA LEU A 18 -2.91 -11.19 9.88
C LEU A 18 -2.78 -11.64 8.41
N GLY A 19 -1.81 -11.07 7.68
CA GLY A 19 -1.54 -11.41 6.28
C GLY A 19 -0.15 -10.96 5.82
N ASP A 20 0.04 -10.94 4.50
CA ASP A 20 1.33 -10.65 3.86
C ASP A 20 1.59 -9.14 3.61
N LEU A 21 0.57 -8.30 3.83
CA LEU A 21 0.64 -6.86 3.55
C LEU A 21 1.07 -6.09 4.80
N ASP A 22 1.78 -4.99 4.60
CA ASP A 22 2.12 -4.04 5.65
C ASP A 22 1.03 -2.99 5.89
N GLU A 23 1.28 -2.07 6.82
CA GLU A 23 0.37 -0.96 7.15
C GLU A 23 0.05 -0.03 5.98
N CYS A 24 0.87 -0.05 4.92
CA CYS A 24 0.73 0.76 3.73
C CYS A 24 0.08 -0.02 2.57
N ASN A 25 -0.47 -1.21 2.85
CA ASN A 25 -1.09 -2.09 1.88
C ASN A 25 -0.12 -2.54 0.77
N GLY A 26 1.17 -2.62 1.09
CA GLY A 26 2.20 -3.13 0.20
C GLY A 26 2.93 -4.33 0.76
N ARG A 27 3.79 -4.92 -0.07
CA ARG A 27 4.64 -6.05 0.28
C ARG A 27 5.86 -6.15 -0.62
N PHE A 28 6.86 -6.92 -0.18
CA PHE A 28 7.98 -7.31 -1.03
C PHE A 28 7.70 -8.65 -1.72
N GLY A 29 7.93 -8.73 -3.03
CA GLY A 29 7.74 -9.98 -3.77
C GLY A 29 8.26 -9.92 -5.21
N LYS A 30 8.32 -11.08 -5.86
CA LYS A 30 8.79 -11.22 -7.26
C LYS A 30 7.69 -10.84 -8.24
N THR A 31 8.06 -10.15 -9.31
CA THR A 31 7.22 -9.92 -10.50
C THR A 31 7.98 -10.36 -11.76
N PRO A 32 7.32 -10.51 -12.92
CA PRO A 32 8.02 -10.79 -14.18
C PRO A 32 9.13 -9.77 -14.50
N GLU A 33 8.93 -8.50 -14.14
CA GLU A 33 9.87 -7.40 -14.36
C GLU A 33 10.98 -7.37 -13.30
N TYR A 34 10.68 -7.82 -12.07
CA TYR A 34 11.60 -7.84 -10.93
C TYR A 34 11.72 -9.26 -10.33
N PRO A 35 12.48 -10.17 -10.97
CA PRO A 35 12.60 -11.57 -10.53
C PRO A 35 13.37 -11.76 -9.22
N GLU A 36 14.19 -10.79 -8.83
CA GLU A 36 14.85 -10.74 -7.50
C GLU A 36 13.95 -10.15 -6.41
N GLY A 37 12.78 -9.64 -6.79
CA GLY A 37 11.82 -9.02 -5.91
C GLY A 37 11.88 -7.50 -5.92
N THR A 38 10.75 -6.90 -5.65
CA THR A 38 10.59 -5.46 -5.42
C THR A 38 9.46 -5.22 -4.42
N TYR A 39 9.41 -4.03 -3.84
CA TYR A 39 8.27 -3.59 -3.05
C TYR A 39 7.18 -3.03 -3.96
N TYR A 40 5.92 -3.40 -3.72
CA TYR A 40 4.77 -2.89 -4.47
C TYR A 40 3.51 -2.83 -3.60
N TYR A 41 2.62 -1.90 -3.95
CA TYR A 41 1.29 -1.76 -3.35
C TYR A 41 0.30 -2.72 -4.02
N VAL A 42 -0.64 -3.23 -3.25
CA VAL A 42 -1.70 -4.12 -3.74
C VAL A 42 -3.04 -3.38 -3.69
N LEU A 43 -3.79 -3.42 -4.78
CA LEU A 43 -5.17 -2.95 -4.84
C LEU A 43 -6.06 -4.09 -5.33
N THR A 44 -7.29 -4.13 -4.86
CA THR A 44 -8.30 -5.11 -5.32
C THR A 44 -9.52 -4.38 -5.86
N ALA A 45 -10.37 -5.08 -6.60
CA ALA A 45 -11.62 -4.50 -7.09
C ALA A 45 -12.59 -4.16 -5.94
N ASP A 46 -12.55 -4.93 -4.86
CA ASP A 46 -13.42 -4.77 -3.68
C ASP A 46 -12.90 -3.66 -2.75
N PHE A 47 -11.58 -3.43 -2.72
CA PHE A 47 -10.94 -2.34 -1.97
C PHE A 47 -10.05 -1.50 -2.90
N PRO A 48 -10.64 -0.67 -3.78
CA PRO A 48 -9.90 0.06 -4.81
C PRO A 48 -9.31 1.38 -4.30
N VAL A 49 -9.00 1.47 -3.00
CA VAL A 49 -8.47 2.69 -2.39
C VAL A 49 -6.96 2.74 -2.53
N ILE A 50 -6.45 3.85 -3.06
CA ILE A 50 -5.01 4.11 -3.13
C ILE A 50 -4.48 4.34 -1.70
N PRO A 51 -3.43 3.62 -1.27
CA PRO A 51 -2.87 3.80 0.07
C PRO A 51 -2.44 5.26 0.31
N ALA A 52 -2.80 5.80 1.47
CA ALA A 52 -2.38 7.14 1.90
C ALA A 52 -0.93 7.18 2.42
N CYS A 53 -0.35 6.01 2.65
CA CYS A 53 1.05 5.85 3.04
C CYS A 53 1.95 5.69 1.81
N PHE A 54 3.16 6.26 1.89
CA PHE A 54 4.23 6.00 0.95
C PHE A 54 5.44 5.39 1.69
N VAL A 55 5.92 4.25 1.20
CA VAL A 55 7.17 3.62 1.60
C VAL A 55 8.27 4.00 0.61
N GLY A 56 9.37 4.52 1.15
CA GLY A 56 10.55 4.92 0.40
C GLY A 56 11.06 6.30 0.81
N THR A 57 12.25 6.65 0.34
CA THR A 57 12.83 7.98 0.52
C THR A 57 12.64 8.76 -0.78
N PRO A 58 11.90 9.89 -0.79
CA PRO A 58 11.80 10.74 -1.97
C PRO A 58 13.18 11.23 -2.41
N SER A 59 13.40 11.37 -3.73
CA SER A 59 14.63 12.00 -4.23
C SER A 59 14.74 13.44 -3.74
N GLU A 60 15.96 13.89 -3.47
CA GLU A 60 16.24 15.29 -3.13
C GLU A 60 15.83 16.25 -4.26
N ASP A 61 15.83 15.78 -5.51
CA ASP A 61 15.41 16.56 -6.69
C ASP A 61 13.94 17.00 -6.65
N PHE A 62 13.12 16.37 -5.78
CA PHE A 62 11.71 16.76 -5.58
C PHE A 62 11.52 17.85 -4.52
N GLN A 63 12.57 18.28 -3.83
CA GLN A 63 12.49 19.39 -2.88
C GLN A 63 12.26 20.71 -3.63
N ILE A 64 11.18 21.43 -3.28
CA ILE A 64 10.90 22.75 -3.86
C ILE A 64 11.55 23.82 -2.98
N GLY A 65 12.54 24.51 -3.54
CA GLY A 65 13.22 25.66 -2.93
C GLY A 65 14.45 25.26 -2.11
N ASN A 66 15.61 25.75 -2.53
CA ASN A 66 16.82 25.81 -1.70
C ASN A 66 16.79 27.06 -0.82
#